data_AF-A0A3C0JRK1-F1
#
_entry.id   AF-A0A3C0JRK1-F1
#
_cell.length_a   1.000
_cell.length_b   1.000
_cell.length_c   1.000
_cell.angle_alpha   90.00
_cell.angle_beta   90.00
_cell.angle_gamma   90.00
#
_symmetry.space_group_name_H-M   'P 1'
#
loop_
_entity.id
_entity.type
_entity.pdbx_description
1 polymer ?
#
loop_
_entity_poly.entity_id
_entity_poly.type
_entity_poly.pdbx_seq_one_letter_code
_entity_poly.pdbx_strand_id
1 'polypeptide(L)'
;MIVGALEKAIVEFDGAIRADPDMALAYYNRGQANFKLDRFEEAKNDYGQAATLDTGSSLFNTKRGDVYVSLGQYEQAVQEQNQIINRDSEFALAYYNRGGAYVELGRRDEAIQDFERAVDLDHRLGITNNVSARCAVYDDLYQKDVAFRDCRDLFSHASRFAAAYEARGLGNFVNGEFRRAIRDFDQAIRLDSS
;
A
#
# COMPACT_ATOMS: atom_id res chain seq x y z
N MET A 1 26.61 0.92 -4.57
CA MET A 1 26.77 0.60 -6.01
C MET A 1 25.51 -0.15 -6.49
N ILE A 2 24.34 0.48 -6.41
CA ILE A 2 23.05 -0.17 -6.77
C ILE A 2 22.62 0.26 -8.19
N VAL A 3 22.74 1.55 -8.51
CA VAL A 3 22.44 2.11 -9.84
C VAL A 3 23.16 1.34 -10.96
N GLY A 4 24.48 1.15 -10.86
CA GLY A 4 25.23 0.41 -11.90
C GLY A 4 24.86 -1.06 -12.03
N ALA A 5 24.27 -1.69 -11.01
CA ALA A 5 23.76 -3.05 -11.12
C ALA A 5 22.39 -3.08 -11.82
N LEU A 6 21.55 -2.08 -11.57
CA LEU A 6 20.24 -1.94 -12.23
C LEU A 6 20.40 -1.64 -13.73
N GLU A 7 21.35 -0.78 -14.11
CA GLU A 7 21.66 -0.51 -15.53
C GLU A 7 22.14 -1.75 -16.28
N LYS A 8 23.01 -2.56 -15.64
CA LYS A 8 23.44 -3.83 -16.22
C LYS A 8 22.26 -4.80 -16.36
N ALA A 9 21.39 -4.88 -15.36
CA ALA A 9 20.20 -5.72 -15.44
C ALA A 9 19.29 -5.31 -16.61
N ILE A 10 19.10 -4.01 -16.86
CA ILE A 10 18.35 -3.51 -18.02
C ILE A 10 18.96 -4.03 -19.33
N VAL A 11 20.29 -3.93 -19.50
CA VAL A 11 20.97 -4.42 -20.71
C VAL A 11 20.77 -5.93 -20.90
N GLU A 12 20.83 -6.72 -19.83
CA GLU A 12 20.58 -8.17 -19.90
C GLU A 12 19.13 -8.47 -20.30
N PHE A 13 18.15 -7.75 -19.72
CA PHE A 13 16.74 -7.92 -20.10
C PHE A 13 16.46 -7.43 -21.52
N ASP A 14 17.14 -6.39 -22.02
CA ASP A 14 17.09 -6.00 -23.43
C ASP A 14 17.62 -7.11 -24.35
N GLY A 15 18.64 -7.85 -23.89
CA GLY A 15 19.13 -9.06 -24.57
C GLY A 15 18.08 -10.17 -24.60
N ALA A 16 17.46 -10.45 -23.45
CA ALA A 16 16.40 -11.46 -23.33
C ALA A 16 15.19 -11.13 -24.23
N ILE A 17 14.72 -9.88 -24.23
CA ILE A 17 13.59 -9.42 -25.05
C ILE A 17 13.92 -9.52 -26.56
N ARG A 18 15.16 -9.24 -26.96
CA ARG A 18 15.59 -9.42 -28.36
C ARG A 18 15.63 -10.89 -28.78
N ALA A 19 15.97 -11.78 -27.85
CA ALA A 19 16.00 -13.22 -28.10
C ALA A 19 14.59 -13.84 -28.11
N ASP A 20 13.71 -13.37 -27.23
CA ASP A 20 12.32 -13.80 -27.09
C ASP A 20 11.41 -12.59 -26.76
N PRO A 21 10.78 -11.99 -27.78
CA PRO A 21 9.88 -10.85 -27.60
C PRO A 21 8.59 -11.16 -26.84
N ASP A 22 8.24 -12.43 -26.64
CA ASP A 22 7.01 -12.83 -25.96
C ASP A 22 7.25 -13.16 -24.47
N MET A 23 8.49 -12.98 -23.99
CA MET A 23 8.87 -13.24 -22.60
C MET A 23 8.36 -12.16 -21.65
N ALA A 24 7.11 -12.27 -21.21
CA ALA A 24 6.46 -11.32 -20.28
C ALA A 24 7.31 -10.99 -19.03
N LEU A 25 8.00 -11.99 -18.46
CA LEU A 25 8.86 -11.82 -17.29
C LEU A 25 10.11 -10.95 -17.56
N ALA A 26 10.63 -10.93 -18.79
CA ALA A 26 11.76 -10.07 -19.14
C ALA A 26 11.33 -8.60 -19.13
N TYR A 27 10.17 -8.28 -19.69
CA TYR A 27 9.57 -6.95 -19.59
C TYR A 27 9.30 -6.57 -18.13
N TYR A 28 8.67 -7.45 -17.35
CA TYR A 28 8.42 -7.19 -15.92
C TYR A 28 9.70 -6.86 -15.14
N ASN A 29 10.77 -7.63 -15.32
CA ASN A 29 12.00 -7.40 -14.58
C ASN A 29 12.76 -6.16 -15.06
N ARG A 30 12.70 -5.83 -16.36
CA ARG A 30 13.21 -4.55 -16.87
C ARG A 30 12.41 -3.38 -16.30
N GLY A 31 11.09 -3.51 -16.23
CA GLY A 31 10.20 -2.54 -15.61
C GLY A 31 10.51 -2.30 -14.12
N GLN A 32 10.82 -3.35 -13.36
CA GLN A 32 11.27 -3.21 -11.97
C GLN A 32 12.59 -2.47 -11.83
N ALA A 33 13.54 -2.73 -12.74
CA ALA A 33 14.82 -2.03 -12.73
C ALA A 33 14.64 -0.53 -13.09
N ASN A 34 13.82 -0.25 -14.10
CA ASN A 34 13.46 1.12 -14.48
C ASN A 34 12.74 1.86 -13.34
N PHE A 35 11.78 1.21 -12.68
CA PHE A 35 11.08 1.80 -11.53
C PHE A 35 12.03 2.19 -10.40
N LYS A 36 13.00 1.33 -10.06
CA LYS A 36 14.01 1.60 -9.02
C LYS A 36 15.01 2.69 -9.40
N LEU A 37 15.06 3.07 -10.67
CA LEU A 37 15.86 4.18 -11.20
C LEU A 37 15.00 5.44 -11.41
N ASP A 38 13.77 5.46 -10.91
CA ASP A 38 12.77 6.52 -11.12
C ASP A 38 12.42 6.78 -12.60
N ARG A 39 12.68 5.80 -13.48
CA ARG A 39 12.32 5.78 -14.90
C ARG A 39 10.89 5.27 -15.07
N PHE A 40 9.95 6.06 -14.55
CA PHE A 40 8.56 5.63 -14.41
C PHE A 40 7.86 5.42 -15.75
N GLU A 41 8.14 6.23 -16.77
CA GLU A 41 7.54 6.07 -18.10
C GLU A 41 8.00 4.75 -18.77
N GLU A 42 9.28 4.43 -18.67
CA GLU A 42 9.84 3.16 -19.16
C GLU A 42 9.27 1.97 -18.39
N ALA A 43 9.18 2.08 -17.06
CA ALA A 43 8.57 1.05 -16.21
C ALA A 43 7.10 0.80 -16.55
N LYS A 44 6.33 1.86 -16.79
CA LYS A 44 4.93 1.78 -17.21
C LYS A 44 4.77 1.01 -18.52
N ASN A 45 5.60 1.33 -19.52
CA ASN A 45 5.58 0.66 -20.82
C ASN A 45 5.94 -0.83 -20.68
N ASP A 46 6.96 -1.13 -19.88
CA ASP A 46 7.40 -2.50 -19.61
C ASP A 46 6.33 -3.34 -18.93
N TYR A 47 5.72 -2.83 -17.86
CA TYR A 47 4.61 -3.55 -17.20
C TYR A 47 3.39 -3.68 -18.12
N GLY A 48 3.13 -2.70 -18.98
CA GLY A 48 2.06 -2.78 -19.98
C GLY A 48 2.29 -3.86 -21.03
N GLN A 49 3.53 -4.03 -21.48
CA GLN A 49 3.89 -5.14 -22.38
C GLN A 49 3.78 -6.49 -21.67
N ALA A 50 4.29 -6.61 -20.44
CA ALA A 50 4.15 -7.83 -19.65
C ALA A 50 2.66 -8.23 -19.47
N ALA A 51 1.78 -7.26 -19.18
CA ALA A 51 0.34 -7.49 -19.04
C ALA A 51 -0.37 -7.85 -20.36
N THR A 52 0.17 -7.42 -21.51
CA THR A 52 -0.35 -7.77 -22.83
C THR A 52 0.03 -9.21 -23.21
N LEU A 53 1.26 -9.61 -22.87
CA LEU A 53 1.80 -10.94 -23.17
C LEU A 53 1.22 -12.02 -22.24
N ASP A 54 1.00 -11.70 -20.97
CA ASP A 54 0.35 -12.58 -20.01
C ASP A 54 -0.86 -11.88 -19.37
N THR A 55 -2.01 -12.15 -19.98
CA THR A 55 -3.30 -11.58 -19.56
C THR A 55 -3.86 -12.21 -18.29
N GLY A 56 -3.32 -13.34 -17.84
CA GLY A 56 -3.80 -14.07 -16.65
C GLY A 56 -3.23 -13.53 -15.34
N SER A 57 -2.14 -12.78 -15.39
CA SER A 57 -1.44 -12.28 -14.21
C SER A 57 -1.87 -10.86 -13.82
N SER A 58 -2.54 -10.73 -12.67
CA SER A 58 -2.88 -9.44 -12.07
C SER A 58 -1.65 -8.65 -11.60
N LEU A 59 -0.52 -9.33 -11.36
CA LEU A 59 0.73 -8.73 -10.87
C LEU A 59 1.22 -7.56 -11.73
N PHE A 60 1.18 -7.72 -13.07
CA PHE A 60 1.71 -6.71 -13.99
C PHE A 60 0.86 -5.44 -13.99
N ASN A 61 -0.45 -5.59 -13.96
CA ASN A 61 -1.37 -4.46 -13.83
C ASN A 61 -1.25 -3.80 -12.45
N THR A 62 -1.02 -4.58 -11.38
CA THR A 62 -0.74 -4.01 -10.05
C THR A 62 0.51 -3.15 -10.08
N LYS A 63 1.60 -3.62 -10.70
CA LYS A 63 2.84 -2.83 -10.85
C LYS A 63 2.70 -1.63 -11.75
N ARG A 64 1.92 -1.71 -12.83
CA ARG A 64 1.59 -0.53 -13.64
C ARG A 64 0.77 0.49 -12.83
N GLY A 65 -0.15 0.03 -11.98
CA GLY A 65 -0.86 0.85 -11.00
C GLY A 65 0.08 1.57 -10.03
N ASP A 66 1.07 0.86 -9.46
CA ASP A 66 2.09 1.46 -8.58
C ASP A 66 2.84 2.58 -9.30
N VAL A 67 3.18 2.40 -10.58
CA VAL A 67 3.82 3.44 -11.42
C VAL A 67 2.93 4.66 -11.60
N TYR A 68 1.64 4.48 -11.86
CA TYR A 68 0.70 5.59 -11.96
C TYR A 68 0.64 6.42 -10.67
N VAL A 69 0.67 5.77 -9.50
CA VAL A 69 0.78 6.48 -8.21
C VAL A 69 2.08 7.28 -8.13
N SER A 70 3.23 6.71 -8.50
CA SER A 70 4.52 7.43 -8.51
C SER A 70 4.56 8.60 -9.49
N LEU A 71 3.74 8.57 -10.55
CA LEU A 71 3.57 9.66 -11.51
C LEU A 71 2.53 10.71 -11.09
N GLY A 72 1.86 10.53 -9.95
CA GLY A 72 0.73 11.39 -9.52
C GLY A 72 -0.54 11.22 -10.38
N GLN A 73 -0.63 10.14 -11.14
CA GLN A 73 -1.72 9.82 -12.07
C GLN A 73 -2.75 8.92 -11.39
N TYR A 74 -3.35 9.42 -10.30
CA TYR A 74 -4.13 8.60 -9.37
C TYR A 74 -5.43 8.06 -9.98
N GLU A 75 -6.11 8.79 -10.87
CA GLU A 75 -7.28 8.26 -11.58
C GLU A 75 -6.93 7.07 -12.48
N GLN A 76 -5.78 7.10 -13.15
CA GLN A 76 -5.30 5.96 -13.93
C GLN A 76 -4.96 4.78 -13.03
N ALA A 77 -4.35 5.03 -11.86
CA ALA A 77 -4.11 3.98 -10.87
C ALA A 77 -5.44 3.33 -10.42
N VAL A 78 -6.48 4.11 -10.16
CA VAL A 78 -7.82 3.60 -9.83
C VAL A 78 -8.38 2.73 -10.97
N GLN A 79 -8.22 3.14 -12.23
CA GLN A 79 -8.68 2.37 -13.37
C GLN A 79 -7.97 1.01 -13.50
N GLU A 80 -6.65 0.95 -13.27
CA GLU A 80 -5.89 -0.30 -13.25
C GLU A 80 -6.41 -1.26 -12.18
N GLN A 81 -6.60 -0.76 -10.95
CA GLN A 81 -7.09 -1.59 -9.86
C GLN A 81 -8.54 -2.04 -10.08
N ASN A 82 -9.38 -1.22 -10.70
CA ASN A 82 -10.73 -1.62 -11.11
C ASN A 82 -10.71 -2.82 -12.07
N GLN A 83 -9.79 -2.83 -13.03
CA GLN A 83 -9.67 -3.96 -13.96
C GLN A 83 -9.27 -5.25 -13.25
N ILE A 84 -8.37 -5.17 -12.27
CA ILE A 84 -7.96 -6.32 -11.45
C ILE A 84 -9.15 -6.82 -10.62
N ILE A 85 -9.84 -5.93 -9.91
CA ILE A 85 -11.00 -6.26 -9.06
C ILE A 85 -12.14 -6.87 -9.86
N ASN A 86 -12.37 -6.39 -11.09
CA ASN A 86 -13.40 -6.95 -11.98
C ASN A 86 -13.08 -8.38 -12.43
N ARG A 87 -11.80 -8.76 -12.50
CA ARG A 87 -11.37 -10.11 -12.86
C ARG A 87 -11.29 -11.03 -11.64
N ASP A 88 -10.79 -10.49 -10.54
CA ASP A 88 -10.63 -11.18 -9.26
C ASP A 88 -11.09 -10.27 -8.11
N SER A 89 -12.35 -10.47 -7.70
CA SER A 89 -12.97 -9.70 -6.64
C SER A 89 -12.44 -10.01 -5.23
N GLU A 90 -11.59 -11.03 -5.10
CA GLU A 90 -10.95 -11.45 -3.85
C GLU A 90 -9.48 -11.02 -3.75
N PHE A 91 -8.97 -10.31 -4.76
CA PHE A 91 -7.60 -9.81 -4.76
C PHE A 91 -7.42 -8.60 -3.82
N ALA A 92 -7.17 -8.88 -2.54
CA ALA A 92 -7.04 -7.88 -1.47
C ALA A 92 -6.10 -6.71 -1.82
N LEU A 93 -4.96 -6.99 -2.47
CA LEU A 93 -3.96 -5.98 -2.82
C LEU A 93 -4.50 -4.91 -3.79
N ALA A 94 -5.42 -5.25 -4.71
CA ALA A 94 -5.97 -4.26 -5.62
C ALA A 94 -6.88 -3.26 -4.89
N TYR A 95 -7.68 -3.72 -3.92
CA TYR A 95 -8.45 -2.81 -3.07
C TYR A 95 -7.53 -1.93 -2.24
N TYR A 96 -6.48 -2.50 -1.63
CA TYR A 96 -5.49 -1.71 -0.90
C TYR A 96 -4.87 -0.59 -1.76
N ASN A 97 -4.40 -0.95 -2.96
CA ASN A 97 -3.78 0.02 -3.87
C ASN A 97 -4.79 1.06 -4.39
N ARG A 98 -6.05 0.68 -4.63
CA ARG A 98 -7.11 1.60 -5.07
C ARG A 98 -7.49 2.57 -3.95
N GLY A 99 -7.57 2.08 -2.72
CA GLY A 99 -7.76 2.90 -1.53
C GLY A 99 -6.65 3.94 -1.36
N GLY A 100 -5.39 3.55 -1.58
CA GLY A 100 -4.26 4.49 -1.58
C GLY A 100 -4.40 5.60 -2.62
N ALA A 101 -4.78 5.25 -3.85
CA ALA A 101 -5.04 6.23 -4.90
C ALA A 101 -6.23 7.15 -4.56
N TYR A 102 -7.27 6.64 -3.90
CA TYR A 102 -8.39 7.46 -3.43
C TYR A 102 -8.00 8.45 -2.32
N VAL A 103 -7.08 8.09 -1.42
CA VAL A 103 -6.53 9.02 -0.43
C VAL A 103 -5.88 10.23 -1.12
N GLU A 104 -5.02 9.97 -2.09
CA GLU A 104 -4.34 11.02 -2.87
C GLU A 104 -5.32 11.92 -3.65
N LEU A 105 -6.46 11.37 -4.06
CA LEU A 105 -7.55 12.11 -4.70
C LEU A 105 -8.48 12.84 -3.73
N GLY A 106 -8.29 12.71 -2.41
CA GLY A 106 -9.19 13.24 -1.40
C GLY A 106 -10.54 12.53 -1.30
N ARG A 107 -10.69 11.35 -1.94
CA ARG A 107 -11.89 10.52 -2.01
C ARG A 107 -11.96 9.57 -0.81
N ARG A 108 -12.11 10.16 0.37
CA ARG A 108 -11.89 9.49 1.65
C ARG A 108 -12.86 8.34 1.93
N ASP A 109 -14.14 8.51 1.63
CA ASP A 109 -15.15 7.48 1.88
C ASP A 109 -14.90 6.23 1.02
N GLU A 110 -14.53 6.43 -0.25
CA GLU A 110 -14.17 5.31 -1.13
C GLU A 110 -12.88 4.62 -0.69
N ALA A 111 -11.89 5.37 -0.20
CA ALA A 111 -10.66 4.81 0.33
C ALA A 111 -10.93 3.86 1.51
N ILE A 112 -11.75 4.28 2.48
CA ILE A 112 -12.11 3.45 3.64
C ILE A 112 -12.76 2.15 3.20
N GLN A 113 -13.75 2.22 2.32
CA GLN A 113 -14.48 1.03 1.84
C GLN A 113 -13.51 0.03 1.21
N ASP A 114 -12.55 0.52 0.44
CA ASP A 114 -11.54 -0.32 -0.19
C ASP A 114 -10.56 -0.92 0.81
N PHE A 115 -10.09 -0.16 1.79
CA PHE A 115 -9.22 -0.71 2.82
C PHE A 115 -9.93 -1.72 3.73
N GLU A 116 -11.20 -1.49 4.07
CA GLU A 116 -12.03 -2.46 4.79
C GLU A 116 -12.18 -3.76 4.00
N ARG A 117 -12.46 -3.64 2.69
CA ARG A 117 -12.58 -4.80 1.81
C ARG A 117 -11.27 -5.56 1.67
N ALA A 118 -10.14 -4.85 1.52
CA ALA A 118 -8.82 -5.46 1.47
C ALA A 118 -8.54 -6.29 2.74
N VAL A 119 -8.91 -5.76 3.92
CA VAL A 119 -8.70 -6.45 5.20
C VAL A 119 -9.65 -7.65 5.40
N ASP A 120 -10.92 -7.53 5.04
CA ASP A 120 -11.86 -8.67 5.08
C ASP A 120 -11.35 -9.83 4.22
N LEU A 121 -10.82 -9.52 3.03
CA LEU A 121 -10.25 -10.52 2.12
C LEU A 121 -8.94 -11.12 2.68
N ASP A 122 -8.01 -10.30 3.19
CA ASP A 122 -6.74 -10.77 3.76
C ASP A 122 -6.96 -11.70 4.97
N HIS A 123 -7.94 -11.35 5.82
CA HIS A 123 -8.34 -12.17 6.96
C HIS A 123 -8.91 -13.54 6.54
N ARG A 124 -9.76 -13.58 5.50
CA ARG A 124 -10.28 -14.84 4.95
C ARG A 124 -9.20 -15.72 4.35
N LEU A 125 -8.14 -15.12 3.81
CA LEU A 125 -7.01 -15.83 3.19
C LEU A 125 -5.94 -16.25 4.22
N GLY A 126 -6.01 -15.81 5.47
CA GLY A 126 -5.04 -16.16 6.53
C GLY A 126 -3.65 -15.53 6.36
N ILE A 127 -3.51 -14.53 5.48
CA ILE A 127 -2.25 -13.84 5.21
C ILE A 127 -2.22 -12.61 6.12
N THR A 128 -1.54 -12.67 7.26
CA THR A 128 -1.66 -11.61 8.29
C THR A 128 -0.64 -10.49 8.09
N ASN A 129 -0.69 -9.73 6.98
CA ASN A 129 0.41 -8.79 6.65
C ASN A 129 0.02 -7.32 6.34
N ASN A 130 -1.27 -6.92 6.28
CA ASN A 130 -1.61 -5.53 5.87
C ASN A 130 -2.46 -4.70 6.88
N VAL A 131 -2.40 -5.05 8.17
CA VAL A 131 -3.09 -4.27 9.23
C VAL A 131 -2.39 -2.94 9.53
N SER A 132 -1.08 -2.84 9.29
CA SER A 132 -0.29 -1.61 9.47
C SER A 132 -0.74 -0.48 8.56
N ALA A 133 -1.15 -0.81 7.34
CA ALA A 133 -1.61 0.19 6.38
C ALA A 133 -3.05 0.64 6.68
N ARG A 134 -3.88 -0.25 7.22
CA ARG A 134 -5.17 0.12 7.82
C ARG A 134 -4.99 1.11 8.99
N CYS A 135 -4.15 0.80 9.98
CA CYS A 135 -3.96 1.70 11.12
C CYS A 135 -3.29 3.04 10.67
N ALA A 136 -2.45 3.07 9.62
CA ALA A 136 -1.86 4.30 9.05
C ALA A 136 -2.87 5.19 8.30
N VAL A 137 -3.77 4.58 7.52
CA VAL A 137 -4.83 5.32 6.81
C VAL A 137 -5.86 5.88 7.79
N TYR A 138 -6.25 5.13 8.82
CA TYR A 138 -7.15 5.64 9.86
C TYR A 138 -6.51 6.79 10.69
N ASP A 139 -5.18 6.79 10.83
CA ASP A 139 -4.41 7.86 11.47
C ASP A 139 -4.41 9.15 10.63
N ASP A 140 -4.33 9.01 9.31
CA ASP A 140 -4.33 10.12 8.33
C ASP A 140 -5.74 10.67 8.02
N LEU A 141 -6.76 9.80 7.96
CA LEU A 141 -8.11 10.17 7.49
C LEU A 141 -9.08 10.68 8.56
N TYR A 142 -9.01 10.20 9.81
CA TYR A 142 -10.16 10.33 10.75
C TYR A 142 -9.94 11.02 12.08
N GLN A 143 -8.72 11.42 12.47
CA GLN A 143 -8.49 11.86 13.86
C GLN A 143 -9.17 10.90 14.89
N LYS A 144 -8.66 9.66 14.90
CA LYS A 144 -8.46 8.76 16.06
C LYS A 144 -9.60 8.14 16.89
N ASP A 145 -10.88 8.23 16.54
CA ASP A 145 -11.93 7.63 17.40
C ASP A 145 -12.47 6.24 16.99
N VAL A 146 -12.29 5.80 15.75
CA VAL A 146 -12.89 4.52 15.26
C VAL A 146 -11.88 3.36 15.16
N ALA A 147 -10.58 3.65 15.01
CA ALA A 147 -9.53 2.65 14.78
C ALA A 147 -9.22 1.74 15.99
N PHE A 148 -9.78 2.04 17.17
CA PHE A 148 -9.20 1.60 18.44
C PHE A 148 -9.58 0.18 18.90
N ARG A 149 -10.68 -0.40 18.39
CA ARG A 149 -11.09 -1.75 18.82
C ARG A 149 -10.32 -2.87 18.12
N ASP A 150 -9.91 -2.66 16.88
CA ASP A 150 -9.28 -3.68 16.02
C ASP A 150 -7.75 -3.72 16.15
N CYS A 151 -7.07 -2.60 16.40
CA CYS A 151 -5.60 -2.58 16.58
C CYS A 151 -5.19 -3.07 18.01
N ARG A 152 -6.15 -3.42 18.90
CA ARG A 152 -5.95 -3.79 20.32
C ARG A 152 -5.29 -5.16 20.52
N ASP A 153 -5.55 -6.12 19.63
CA ASP A 153 -5.23 -7.52 19.91
C ASP A 153 -3.88 -7.98 19.33
N LEU A 154 -3.06 -7.09 18.74
CA LEU A 154 -2.04 -7.55 17.78
C LEU A 154 -0.54 -7.37 18.05
N PHE A 155 0.03 -6.39 18.79
CA PHE A 155 1.51 -6.29 18.78
C PHE A 155 2.25 -5.88 20.06
N SER A 156 3.18 -6.76 20.44
CA SER A 156 4.38 -6.51 21.23
C SER A 156 5.41 -5.68 20.44
N HIS A 157 5.29 -4.35 20.43
CA HIS A 157 6.39 -3.42 20.12
C HIS A 157 6.17 -2.10 20.89
N ALA A 158 6.14 -2.22 22.22
CA ALA A 158 5.59 -1.26 23.19
C ALA A 158 6.06 0.21 23.04
N SER A 159 7.28 0.45 22.56
CA SER A 159 7.86 1.80 22.51
C SER A 159 7.23 2.73 21.46
N ARG A 160 6.82 2.21 20.29
CA ARG A 160 6.11 3.03 19.29
C ARG A 160 4.64 3.25 19.65
N PHE A 161 4.09 2.40 20.51
CA PHE A 161 2.72 2.52 20.99
C PHE A 161 2.59 3.57 22.11
N ALA A 162 3.58 3.69 23.02
CA ALA A 162 3.57 4.70 24.07
C ALA A 162 3.40 6.13 23.52
N ALA A 163 4.18 6.48 22.49
CA ALA A 163 4.10 7.79 21.83
C ALA A 163 2.74 8.05 21.15
N ALA A 164 2.10 7.01 20.62
CA ALA A 164 0.78 7.14 19.99
C ALA A 164 -0.34 7.39 21.00
N TYR A 165 -0.25 6.76 22.19
CA TYR A 165 -1.16 7.00 23.31
C TYR A 165 -0.92 8.38 23.94
N GLU A 166 0.31 8.81 24.09
CA GLU A 166 0.64 10.15 24.60
C GLU A 166 0.07 11.25 23.68
N ALA A 167 0.30 11.14 22.37
CA ALA A 167 -0.23 12.08 21.39
C ALA A 167 -1.77 12.13 21.38
N ARG A 168 -2.46 11.00 21.58
CA ARG A 168 -3.93 10.96 21.69
C ARG A 168 -4.42 11.54 23.02
N GLY A 169 -3.73 11.24 24.12
CA GLY A 169 -4.01 11.81 25.43
C GLY A 169 -3.95 13.34 25.41
N LEU A 170 -2.95 13.90 24.73
CA LEU A 170 -2.81 15.35 24.51
C LEU A 170 -3.98 15.93 23.70
N GLY A 171 -4.39 15.28 22.61
CA GLY A 171 -5.56 15.71 21.82
C GLY A 171 -6.85 15.71 22.65
N ASN A 172 -7.08 14.65 23.41
CA ASN A 172 -8.22 14.54 24.32
C ASN A 172 -8.20 15.60 25.44
N PHE A 173 -7.01 15.93 25.93
CA PHE A 173 -6.84 16.97 26.95
C PHE A 173 -7.20 18.35 26.40
N VAL A 174 -6.72 18.69 25.20
CA VAL A 174 -7.03 19.97 24.52
C VAL A 174 -8.52 20.10 24.22
N ASN A 175 -9.17 18.99 23.87
CA ASN A 175 -10.62 18.96 23.59
C ASN A 175 -11.50 18.85 24.86
N GLY A 176 -10.91 18.88 26.06
CA GLY A 176 -11.65 18.81 27.32
C GLY A 176 -12.18 17.43 27.68
N GLU A 177 -11.79 16.39 26.94
CA GLU A 177 -12.19 14.99 27.17
C GLU A 177 -11.28 14.31 28.22
N PHE A 178 -11.20 14.91 29.41
CA PHE A 178 -10.19 14.56 30.42
C PHE A 178 -10.17 13.08 30.83
N ARG A 179 -11.33 12.41 30.90
CA ARG A 179 -11.37 10.96 31.24
C ARG A 179 -10.77 10.08 30.14
N ARG A 180 -10.83 10.51 28.88
CA ARG A 180 -10.21 9.81 27.75
C ARG A 180 -8.71 10.11 27.72
N ALA A 181 -8.35 11.37 27.94
CA ALA A 181 -6.96 11.81 28.06
C ALA A 181 -6.18 11.02 29.13
N ILE A 182 -6.74 10.90 30.34
CA ILE A 182 -6.11 10.17 31.45
C ILE A 182 -5.89 8.69 31.10
N ARG A 183 -6.87 8.03 30.50
CA ARG A 183 -6.74 6.62 30.10
C ARG A 183 -5.63 6.40 29.08
N ASP A 184 -5.42 7.37 28.20
CA ASP A 184 -4.38 7.31 27.18
C ASP A 184 -3.01 7.57 27.77
N PHE A 185 -2.86 8.56 28.66
CA PHE A 185 -1.62 8.78 29.38
C PHE A 185 -1.23 7.59 30.27
N ASP A 186 -2.20 6.98 30.97
CA ASP A 186 -1.97 5.77 31.76
C ASP A 186 -1.49 4.60 30.90
N GLN A 187 -2.01 4.50 29.67
CA GLN A 187 -1.59 3.46 28.75
C GLN A 187 -0.21 3.74 28.14
N ALA A 188 0.12 5.01 27.87
CA ALA A 188 1.46 5.40 27.44
C ALA A 188 2.51 5.06 28.50
N ILE A 189 2.27 5.42 29.76
CA ILE A 189 3.16 5.14 30.89
C ILE A 189 3.37 3.63 31.09
N ARG A 190 2.30 2.83 30.99
CA ARG A 190 2.39 1.36 31.08
C ARG A 190 3.23 0.72 29.97
N LEU A 191 3.28 1.33 28.79
CA LEU A 191 3.99 0.81 27.62
C LEU A 191 5.45 1.31 27.54
N ASP A 192 5.76 2.43 28.20
CA ASP A 192 7.13 2.96 28.29
C ASP A 192 7.94 2.33 29.44
N SER A 193 7.27 1.59 30.32
CA SER A 193 7.85 0.92 31.50
C SER A 193 8.10 -0.59 31.32
N SER A 194 7.97 -1.11 30.09
CA SER A 194 8.10 -2.53 29.71
C SER A 194 9.08 -2.74 28.57
#